data_AF-X0YS20-F1
#
_entry.id   AF-X0YS20-F1
#
_cell.length_a   1.000
_cell.length_b   1.000
_cell.length_c   1.000
_cell.angle_alpha   90.00
_cell.angle_beta   90.00
_cell.angle_gamma   90.00
#
_symmetry.space_group_name_H-M   'P 1'
#
loop_
_entity.id
_entity.type
_entity.pdbx_description
1 polymer ?
#
loop_
_entity_poly.entity_id
_entity_poly.type
_entity_poly.pdbx_seq_one_letter_code
_entity_poly.pdbx_strand_id
1 'polypeptide(L)'
;MAKNGTPTMAVVFDVIEIILDKSKKNEIIVLLQPTSPLRTADDINNSLELYLNNECESIISVSRIPKPPYWALKIDENKIKPEFDQKYFKMNRQDFKTFYIPNGAIYVSDCESLYKNKSFFSNNIIPYIMPIERSIDIDTEFEFFIAEILMKKFLSD
;
A
#
# COMPACT_ATOMS: atom_id res chain seq x y z
N MET A 1 -8.99 14.07 17.56
CA MET A 1 -7.64 13.48 17.58
C MET A 1 -7.79 11.96 17.55
N ALA A 2 -7.11 11.30 16.60
CA ALA A 2 -7.14 9.84 16.45
C ALA A 2 -6.48 9.13 17.64
N LYS A 3 -6.99 7.95 18.01
CA LYS A 3 -6.42 7.05 19.02
C LYS A 3 -5.80 5.83 18.35
N ASN A 4 -4.90 5.11 19.04
CA ASN A 4 -4.38 3.82 18.56
C ASN A 4 -5.52 2.88 18.13
N GLY A 5 -5.44 2.36 16.92
CA GLY A 5 -6.46 1.47 16.32
C GLY A 5 -7.61 2.19 15.59
N THR A 6 -7.56 3.52 15.46
CA THR A 6 -8.54 4.24 14.61
C THR A 6 -8.29 3.87 13.14
N PRO A 7 -9.31 3.44 12.38
CA PRO A 7 -9.14 3.13 10.96
C PRO A 7 -8.64 4.34 10.17
N THR A 8 -7.64 4.14 9.32
CA THR A 8 -7.01 5.21 8.52
C THR A 8 -8.03 6.04 7.74
N MET A 9 -9.03 5.40 7.13
CA MET A 9 -10.07 6.10 6.36
C MET A 9 -10.93 7.05 7.22
N ALA A 10 -11.18 6.72 8.49
CA ALA A 10 -11.92 7.62 9.37
C ALA A 10 -11.14 8.93 9.58
N VAL A 11 -9.83 8.82 9.82
CA VAL A 11 -8.95 9.99 9.98
C VAL A 11 -8.86 10.80 8.68
N VAL A 12 -8.79 10.13 7.52
CA VAL A 12 -8.78 10.81 6.22
C VAL A 12 -10.06 11.63 6.02
N PHE A 13 -11.24 11.05 6.27
CA PHE A 13 -12.50 11.79 6.14
C PHE A 13 -12.59 12.93 7.16
N ASP A 14 -12.20 12.71 8.42
CA ASP A 14 -12.16 13.78 9.44
C ASP A 14 -11.29 14.96 8.97
N VAL A 15 -10.10 14.68 8.43
CA VAL A 15 -9.18 15.71 7.93
C VAL A 15 -9.75 16.44 6.71
N ILE A 16 -10.35 15.71 5.76
CA ILE A 16 -11.03 16.30 4.61
C ILE A 16 -12.14 17.24 5.08
N GLU A 17 -12.98 16.83 6.03
CA GLU A 17 -14.09 17.63 6.56
C GLU A 17 -13.62 18.88 7.33
N ILE A 18 -12.45 18.81 7.99
CA ILE A 18 -11.86 19.95 8.71
C ILE A 18 -11.23 20.96 7.74
N ILE A 19 -10.52 20.48 6.71
CA ILE A 19 -9.66 21.33 5.86
C ILE A 19 -10.39 21.80 4.61
N LEU A 20 -11.23 20.95 4.02
CA LEU A 20 -11.87 21.22 2.73
C LEU A 20 -13.34 21.58 2.92
N ASP A 21 -13.73 22.67 2.27
CA ASP A 21 -15.15 22.96 2.08
C ASP A 21 -15.79 21.84 1.24
N LYS A 22 -17.01 21.44 1.58
CA LYS A 22 -17.77 20.36 0.92
C LYS A 22 -18.00 20.62 -0.58
N SER A 23 -17.78 21.86 -1.03
CA SER A 23 -17.82 22.27 -2.43
C SER A 23 -16.61 21.82 -3.25
N LYS A 24 -15.48 21.45 -2.61
CA LYS A 24 -14.21 21.11 -3.25
C LYS A 24 -14.03 19.61 -3.50
N LYS A 25 -14.88 19.05 -4.36
CA LYS A 25 -14.90 17.60 -4.66
C LYS A 25 -13.74 17.09 -5.53
N ASN A 26 -13.07 17.98 -6.26
CA ASN A 26 -12.02 17.62 -7.21
C ASN A 26 -10.60 17.76 -6.63
N GLU A 27 -10.47 18.05 -5.33
CA GLU A 27 -9.16 18.12 -4.68
C GLU A 27 -8.57 16.72 -4.56
N ILE A 28 -7.29 16.60 -4.90
CA ILE A 28 -6.55 15.34 -4.83
C ILE A 28 -5.99 15.17 -3.42
N ILE A 29 -6.26 14.00 -2.84
CA ILE A 29 -5.75 13.57 -1.54
C ILE A 29 -4.61 12.59 -1.78
N VAL A 30 -3.45 12.91 -1.19
CA VAL A 30 -2.28 12.03 -1.17
C VAL A 30 -2.02 11.61 0.27
N LEU A 31 -2.32 10.36 0.60
CA LEU A 31 -2.03 9.78 1.90
C LEU A 31 -0.63 9.17 1.89
N LEU A 32 0.21 9.63 2.82
CA LEU A 32 1.58 9.15 3.02
C LEU A 32 1.71 8.59 4.43
N GLN A 33 1.87 7.28 4.56
CA GLN A 33 2.02 6.68 5.89
C GLN A 33 3.45 6.86 6.40
N PRO A 34 3.64 7.24 7.69
CA PRO A 34 4.97 7.48 8.25
C PRO A 34 5.78 6.19 8.46
N THR A 35 5.13 5.02 8.40
CA THR A 35 5.74 3.69 8.53
C THR A 35 6.53 3.26 7.30
N SER A 36 6.50 4.05 6.22
CA SER A 36 7.24 3.80 4.97
C SER A 36 8.36 4.84 4.74
N PRO A 37 9.44 4.87 5.56
CA PRO A 37 10.44 5.93 5.52
C PRO A 37 11.34 5.92 4.27
N LEU A 38 11.37 4.82 3.51
CA LEU A 38 12.19 4.67 2.30
C LEU A 38 11.50 5.17 1.02
N ARG A 39 10.26 5.65 1.14
CA ARG A 39 9.56 6.36 0.07
C ARG A 39 10.27 7.69 -0.20
N THR A 40 10.57 7.95 -1.47
CA THR A 40 11.25 9.18 -1.94
C THR A 40 10.24 10.23 -2.39
N ALA A 41 10.71 11.46 -2.64
CA ALA A 41 9.91 12.51 -3.27
C ALA A 41 9.49 12.12 -4.69
N ASP A 42 10.38 11.47 -5.45
CA ASP A 42 10.10 11.01 -6.80
C ASP A 42 8.95 10.00 -6.83
N ASP A 43 8.84 9.12 -5.83
CA ASP A 43 7.70 8.20 -5.75
C ASP A 43 6.37 8.93 -5.60
N ILE A 44 6.33 10.01 -4.81
CA ILE A 44 5.13 10.82 -4.65
C ILE A 44 4.79 11.50 -5.97
N ASN A 45 5.79 12.16 -6.58
CA ASN A 45 5.61 12.91 -7.82
C ASN A 45 5.14 12.00 -8.95
N ASN A 46 5.79 10.85 -9.12
CA ASN A 46 5.43 9.86 -10.15
C ASN A 46 4.05 9.26 -9.90
N SER A 47 3.67 9.00 -8.65
CA SER A 47 2.32 8.51 -8.32
C SER A 47 1.25 9.55 -8.64
N LEU A 48 1.52 10.82 -8.36
CA LEU A 48 0.61 11.92 -8.68
C LEU A 48 0.51 12.15 -10.19
N GLU A 49 1.64 12.14 -10.89
CA GLU A 49 1.67 12.24 -12.36
C GLU A 49 0.90 11.07 -13.01
N LEU A 50 1.07 9.86 -12.49
CA LEU A 50 0.33 8.68 -12.95
C LEU A 50 -1.18 8.86 -12.77
N TYR A 51 -1.63 9.42 -11.64
CA TYR A 51 -3.03 9.76 -11.41
C TYR A 51 -3.55 10.78 -12.43
N LEU A 52 -2.79 11.86 -12.66
CA LEU A 52 -3.20 12.96 -13.54
C LEU A 52 -3.23 12.56 -15.03
N ASN A 53 -2.40 11.61 -15.43
CA ASN A 53 -2.26 11.18 -16.82
C ASN A 53 -3.16 9.98 -17.19
N ASN A 54 -3.95 9.45 -16.26
CA ASN A 54 -4.79 8.28 -16.51
C ASN A 54 -6.21 8.48 -15.97
N GLU A 55 -7.19 7.93 -16.66
CA GLU A 55 -8.55 7.84 -16.15
C GLU A 55 -8.63 6.73 -15.08
N CYS A 56 -8.41 7.09 -13.82
CA CYS A 56 -8.48 6.19 -12.67
C CYS A 56 -9.16 6.86 -11.47
N GLU A 57 -9.67 6.04 -10.54
CA GLU A 57 -10.26 6.52 -9.29
C GLU A 57 -9.21 6.59 -8.17
N SER A 58 -8.12 5.82 -8.28
CA SER A 58 -7.03 5.83 -7.30
C SER A 58 -5.69 5.31 -7.83
N ILE A 59 -4.59 5.81 -7.26
CA ILE A 59 -3.27 5.16 -7.29
C ILE A 59 -2.98 4.55 -5.93
N ILE A 60 -2.45 3.32 -5.93
CA ILE A 60 -1.95 2.67 -4.72
C ILE A 60 -0.52 2.19 -4.99
N SER A 61 0.41 2.56 -4.12
CA SER A 61 1.76 2.00 -4.19
C SER A 61 1.77 0.55 -3.74
N VAL A 62 2.42 -0.28 -4.54
CA VAL A 62 2.51 -1.72 -4.32
C VAL A 62 3.94 -2.20 -4.47
N SER A 63 4.25 -3.33 -3.86
CA SER A 63 5.52 -4.02 -4.03
C SER A 63 5.31 -5.48 -4.42
N ARG A 64 6.26 -6.05 -5.16
CA ARG A 64 6.18 -7.45 -5.59
C ARG A 64 6.32 -8.37 -4.38
N ILE A 65 5.41 -9.32 -4.22
CA ILE A 65 5.58 -10.35 -3.19
C ILE A 65 6.50 -11.48 -3.68
N PRO A 66 7.47 -11.91 -2.86
CA PRO A 66 8.46 -12.88 -3.29
C PRO A 66 7.87 -14.30 -3.35
N LYS A 67 6.87 -14.63 -2.56
CA LYS A 67 6.23 -15.96 -2.55
C LYS A 67 4.78 -15.84 -3.04
N PRO A 68 4.29 -16.76 -3.89
CA PRO A 68 2.89 -16.77 -4.30
C PRO A 68 1.96 -16.86 -3.08
N PRO A 69 0.88 -16.07 -3.00
CA PRO A 69 -0.11 -16.17 -1.93
C PRO A 69 -0.73 -17.57 -1.83
N TYR A 70 -0.82 -18.26 -2.97
CA TYR A 70 -1.38 -19.62 -3.04
C TYR A 70 -0.57 -20.68 -2.27
N TRP A 71 0.64 -20.35 -1.81
CA TRP A 71 1.41 -21.20 -0.90
C TRP A 71 1.15 -20.91 0.58
N ALA A 72 0.21 -20.02 0.91
CA ALA A 72 -0.17 -19.74 2.28
C ALA A 72 -0.72 -20.99 2.98
N LEU A 73 -0.32 -21.15 4.24
CA LEU A 73 -0.72 -22.22 5.14
C LEU A 73 -1.36 -21.59 6.38
N LYS A 74 -2.37 -22.25 6.94
CA LYS A 74 -2.91 -21.98 8.26
C LYS A 74 -2.38 -23.01 9.25
N ILE A 75 -2.22 -22.60 10.51
CA ILE A 75 -2.00 -23.51 11.62
C ILE A 75 -3.35 -23.72 12.31
N ASP A 76 -3.78 -24.98 12.40
CA ASP A 76 -5.00 -25.38 13.08
C ASP A 76 -4.62 -26.43 14.14
N GLU A 77 -4.81 -26.05 15.41
CA GLU A 77 -4.30 -26.71 16.62
C GLU A 77 -2.76 -26.86 16.60
N ASN A 78 -2.25 -27.91 15.95
CA ASN A 78 -0.83 -28.22 15.77
C ASN A 78 -0.54 -28.81 14.37
N LYS A 79 -1.47 -28.64 13.43
CA LYS A 79 -1.37 -29.14 12.06
C LYS A 79 -1.35 -27.97 11.09
N ILE A 80 -0.57 -28.11 10.03
CA ILE A 80 -0.61 -27.18 8.91
C ILE A 80 -1.68 -27.60 7.91
N LYS A 81 -2.42 -26.64 7.39
CA LYS A 81 -3.42 -26.84 6.32
C LYS A 81 -3.22 -25.78 5.24
N PRO A 82 -3.31 -26.13 3.95
CA PRO A 82 -3.42 -25.17 2.86
C PRO A 82 -4.51 -24.12 3.10
N GLU A 83 -4.19 -22.84 2.88
CA GLU A 83 -5.22 -21.79 2.76
C GLU A 83 -5.98 -21.91 1.44
N PHE A 84 -5.27 -22.28 0.38
CA PHE A 84 -5.79 -22.42 -0.97
C PHE A 84 -5.72 -23.89 -1.43
N ASP A 85 -6.19 -24.17 -2.65
CA ASP A 85 -6.17 -25.52 -3.23
C ASP A 85 -4.76 -26.14 -3.18
N GLN A 86 -4.67 -27.38 -2.68
CA GLN A 86 -3.41 -28.08 -2.47
C GLN A 86 -2.61 -28.28 -3.77
N LYS A 87 -3.25 -28.21 -4.94
CA LYS A 87 -2.56 -28.30 -6.24
C LYS A 87 -1.46 -27.24 -6.40
N TYR A 88 -1.61 -26.07 -5.78
CA TYR A 88 -0.65 -24.96 -5.93
C TYR A 88 0.71 -25.28 -5.31
N PHE A 89 0.80 -26.18 -4.32
CA PHE A 89 2.08 -26.63 -3.76
C PHE A 89 2.90 -27.51 -4.71
N LYS A 90 2.28 -28.05 -5.76
CA LYS A 90 2.98 -28.84 -6.79
C LYS A 90 3.51 -27.99 -7.95
N MET A 91 3.12 -26.71 -8.01
CA MET A 91 3.57 -25.76 -9.03
C MET A 91 4.84 -25.06 -8.55
N ASN A 92 5.73 -24.73 -9.48
CA ASN A 92 6.92 -23.94 -9.17
C ASN A 92 6.58 -22.45 -9.15
N ARG A 93 7.43 -21.65 -8.50
CA ARG A 93 7.23 -20.19 -8.36
C ARG A 93 7.04 -19.48 -9.71
N GLN A 94 7.80 -19.89 -10.73
CA GLN A 94 7.76 -19.32 -12.08
C GLN A 94 6.48 -19.65 -12.86
N ASP A 95 5.72 -20.66 -12.42
CA ASP A 95 4.45 -21.04 -13.06
C ASP A 95 3.30 -20.13 -12.63
N PHE A 96 3.53 -19.30 -11.61
CA PHE A 96 2.56 -18.32 -11.14
C PHE A 96 2.72 -16.96 -11.83
N LYS A 97 1.60 -16.24 -11.96
CA LYS A 97 1.63 -14.81 -12.27
C LYS A 97 2.40 -14.07 -11.17
N THR A 98 2.98 -12.92 -11.52
CA THR A 98 3.57 -12.03 -10.52
C THR A 98 2.45 -11.40 -9.69
N PHE A 99 2.62 -11.43 -8.37
CA PHE A 99 1.68 -10.81 -7.43
C PHE A 99 2.32 -9.60 -6.77
N TYR A 100 1.45 -8.68 -6.36
CA TYR A 100 1.81 -7.45 -5.68
C TYR A 100 0.95 -7.28 -4.43
N ILE A 101 1.47 -6.57 -3.44
CA ILE A 101 0.76 -6.21 -2.23
C ILE A 101 0.89 -4.69 -2.01
N PRO A 102 -0.16 -4.00 -1.54
CA PRO A 102 -0.02 -2.62 -1.07
C PRO A 102 1.10 -2.53 -0.04
N ASN A 103 1.95 -1.51 -0.15
CA ASN A 103 3.13 -1.36 0.71
C ASN A 103 3.01 -0.18 1.70
N GLY A 104 1.81 0.38 1.89
CA GLY A 104 1.55 1.45 2.84
C GLY A 104 2.05 2.85 2.44
N ALA A 105 2.94 2.96 1.45
CA ALA A 105 3.71 4.18 1.23
C ALA A 105 2.89 5.36 0.66
N ILE A 106 2.06 5.12 -0.36
CA ILE A 106 1.36 6.16 -1.12
C ILE A 106 -0.03 5.67 -1.53
N TYR A 107 -1.03 6.50 -1.26
CA TYR A 107 -2.36 6.37 -1.82
C TYR A 107 -2.78 7.73 -2.40
N VAL A 108 -3.24 7.75 -3.64
CA VAL A 108 -3.72 8.96 -4.33
C VAL A 108 -5.17 8.74 -4.76
N SER A 109 -6.04 9.69 -4.49
CA SER A 109 -7.43 9.70 -4.99
C SER A 109 -8.02 11.10 -4.81
N ASP A 110 -9.03 11.47 -5.60
CA ASP A 110 -9.79 12.69 -5.34
C ASP A 110 -10.90 12.50 -4.30
N CYS A 111 -11.36 13.62 -3.73
CA CYS A 111 -12.43 13.61 -2.74
C CYS A 111 -13.70 12.92 -3.26
N GLU A 112 -14.10 13.14 -4.52
CA GLU A 112 -15.28 12.52 -5.12
C GLU A 112 -15.20 10.98 -5.08
N SER A 113 -14.09 10.42 -5.57
CA SER A 113 -13.82 8.99 -5.58
C SER A 113 -13.73 8.42 -4.17
N LEU A 114 -13.10 9.12 -3.24
CA LEU A 114 -13.05 8.71 -1.82
C LEU A 114 -14.44 8.68 -1.20
N TYR A 115 -15.28 9.70 -1.40
CA TYR A 115 -16.63 9.73 -0.85
C TYR A 115 -17.54 8.67 -1.45
N LYS A 116 -17.37 8.37 -2.74
CA LYS A 116 -18.08 7.29 -3.46
C LYS A 116 -17.69 5.91 -2.93
N ASN A 117 -16.39 5.63 -2.85
CA ASN A 117 -15.87 4.29 -2.55
C ASN A 117 -15.66 4.02 -1.06
N LYS A 118 -15.66 5.06 -0.21
CA LYS A 118 -15.31 5.01 1.22
C LYS A 118 -13.92 4.42 1.49
N SER A 119 -13.04 4.43 0.49
CA SER A 119 -11.73 3.78 0.51
C SER A 119 -10.88 4.27 -0.67
N PHE A 120 -9.56 4.16 -0.56
CA PHE A 120 -8.65 4.22 -1.71
C PHE A 120 -8.71 2.95 -2.58
N PHE A 121 -9.24 1.85 -2.05
CA PHE A 121 -9.50 0.64 -2.82
C PHE A 121 -10.80 0.80 -3.61
N SER A 122 -10.67 1.43 -4.77
CA SER A 122 -11.73 1.71 -5.72
C SER A 122 -11.88 0.61 -6.79
N ASN A 123 -12.83 0.76 -7.72
CA ASN A 123 -13.00 -0.22 -8.80
C ASN A 123 -12.00 -0.03 -9.95
N ASN A 124 -11.37 1.15 -10.04
CA ASN A 124 -10.41 1.49 -11.08
C ASN A 124 -9.13 2.05 -10.44
N ILE A 125 -8.23 1.13 -10.10
CA ILE A 125 -6.96 1.42 -9.43
C ILE A 125 -5.82 1.16 -10.39
N ILE A 126 -4.90 2.11 -10.50
CA ILE A 126 -3.61 1.89 -11.17
C ILE A 126 -2.52 1.70 -10.11
N PRO A 127 -1.69 0.65 -10.20
CA PRO A 127 -0.61 0.43 -9.25
C PRO A 127 0.60 1.33 -9.54
N TYR A 128 1.17 1.95 -8.51
CA TYR A 128 2.52 2.48 -8.55
C TYR A 128 3.49 1.44 -7.98
N ILE A 129 4.33 0.82 -8.83
CA ILE A 129 5.19 -0.29 -8.39
C ILE A 129 6.48 0.27 -7.79
N MET A 130 6.64 0.08 -6.47
CA MET A 130 7.87 0.38 -5.76
C MET A 130 8.77 -0.87 -5.64
N PRO A 131 10.10 -0.70 -5.65
CA PRO A 131 11.03 -1.78 -5.41
C PRO A 131 10.92 -2.30 -3.97
N ILE A 132 11.18 -3.59 -3.76
CA ILE A 132 10.97 -4.25 -2.47
C ILE A 132 11.86 -3.67 -1.37
N GLU A 133 13.10 -3.30 -1.70
CA GLU A 133 14.07 -2.68 -0.80
C GLU A 133 13.68 -1.28 -0.32
N ARG A 134 12.69 -0.64 -0.95
CA ARG A 134 12.12 0.65 -0.52
C ARG A 134 10.67 0.54 -0.05
N SER A 135 10.16 -0.69 0.11
CA SER A 135 8.76 -1.00 0.43
C SER A 135 8.59 -1.61 1.83
N ILE A 136 9.50 -1.29 2.76
CA ILE A 136 9.35 -1.68 4.16
C ILE A 136 8.22 -0.86 4.81
N ASP A 137 7.33 -1.56 5.50
CA ASP A 137 6.27 -1.00 6.35
C ASP A 137 6.62 -1.37 7.78
N ILE A 138 6.82 -0.38 8.64
CA ILE A 138 7.34 -0.59 10.01
C ILE A 138 6.18 -0.83 10.98
N ASP A 139 5.93 -2.11 11.30
CA ASP A 139 5.01 -2.53 12.35
C ASP A 139 5.73 -3.04 13.60
N THR A 140 7.00 -3.44 13.45
CA THR A 140 7.79 -4.10 14.48
C THR A 140 9.16 -3.44 14.67
N GLU A 141 9.75 -3.66 15.85
CA GLU A 141 11.12 -3.21 16.15
C GLU A 141 12.16 -3.81 15.19
N PHE A 142 11.93 -5.04 14.71
CA PHE A 142 12.79 -5.67 13.72
C PHE A 142 12.72 -4.94 12.37
N GLU A 143 11.53 -4.59 11.90
CA GLU A 143 11.38 -3.80 10.65
C GLU A 143 12.01 -2.41 10.79
N PHE A 144 11.90 -1.79 11.96
CA PHE A 144 12.58 -0.52 12.24
C PHE A 144 14.10 -0.65 12.09
N PHE A 145 14.70 -1.68 12.72
CA PHE A 145 16.14 -1.95 12.59
C PHE A 145 16.58 -2.17 11.14
N ILE A 146 15.79 -2.93 10.36
CA ILE A 146 16.07 -3.13 8.93
C ILE A 146 15.98 -1.82 8.16
N ALA A 147 14.97 -0.99 8.44
CA ALA A 147 14.82 0.32 7.80
C ALA A 147 16.03 1.23 8.08
N GLU A 148 16.55 1.25 9.31
CA GLU A 148 17.75 2.03 9.65
C GLU A 148 18.99 1.62 8.84
N ILE A 149 19.19 0.31 8.65
CA ILE A 149 20.30 -0.21 7.83
C ILE A 149 20.13 0.22 6.37
N LEU A 150 18.92 0.07 5.83
CA LEU A 150 18.62 0.44 4.45
C LEU A 150 18.79 1.95 4.22
N MET A 151 18.31 2.79 5.14
CA MET A 151 18.48 4.25 5.05
C MET A 151 19.96 4.63 5.01
N LYS A 152 20.81 4.05 5.87
CA LYS A 152 22.26 4.31 5.86
C LYS A 152 22.90 3.94 4.54
N LYS A 153 22.49 2.81 3.95
CA LYS A 153 22.97 2.39 2.63
C LYS A 153 22.60 3.42 1.57
N PHE A 154 21.33 3.82 1.47
CA PHE A 154 20.86 4.78 0.46
C PHE A 154 21.38 6.21 0.64
N LEU A 155 21.81 6.60 1.85
CA LEU A 155 22.45 7.90 2.11
C LEU A 155 23.96 7.90 1.83
N SER A 156 24.56 6.72 1.70
CA SER A 156 26.00 6.58 1.41
C SER A 156 26.30 6.44 -0.08
N ASP A 157 25.26 6.27 -0.90
CA ASP A 157 25.31 6.24 -2.38
C ASP A 157 24.96 7.64 -2.92
#